data_AF-M6JJG2-F1
#
_entry.id   AF-M6JJG2-F1
#
_cell.length_a   1.000
_cell.length_b   1.000
_cell.length_c   1.000
_cell.angle_alpha   90.00
_cell.angle_beta   90.00
_cell.angle_gamma   90.00
#
_symmetry.space_group_name_H-M   'P 1'
#
loop_
_entity.id
_entity.type
_entity.pdbx_description
1 polymer ?
#
loop_
_entity_poly.entity_id
_entity_poly.type
_entity_poly.pdbx_seq_one_letter_code
_entity_poly.pdbx_strand_id
1 'polypeptide(L)' 'MPLRALSYREVKRKLERFGFEKATQKGSHVKFIKRIESGTLTVIVPDHKEIAIGTLRSILRQARISLEEFEEL' A
#
# COMPACT_ATOMS: atom_id res chain seq x y z
N MET A 1 11.34 3.55 -12.91
CA MET A 1 11.46 5.04 -13.06
C MET A 1 11.63 5.66 -11.67
N PRO A 2 11.87 6.97 -11.46
CA PRO A 2 11.82 7.50 -10.09
C PRO A 2 10.38 7.39 -9.56
N LEU A 3 10.24 6.85 -8.34
CA LEU A 3 8.98 6.85 -7.60
C LEU A 3 8.42 8.26 -7.53
N ARG A 4 7.19 8.44 -8.00
CA ARG A 4 6.41 9.66 -7.79
C ARG A 4 5.55 9.53 -6.55
N ALA A 5 5.23 10.66 -5.93
CA ALA A 5 4.21 10.70 -4.90
C ALA A 5 2.85 10.30 -5.50
N LEU A 6 2.05 9.56 -4.74
CA LEU A 6 0.75 9.03 -5.18
C LEU A 6 -0.34 9.41 -4.20
N SER A 7 -1.56 9.54 -4.68
CA SER A 7 -2.71 9.71 -3.80
C SER A 7 -3.05 8.42 -3.05
N TYR A 8 -3.71 8.54 -1.89
CA TYR A 8 -4.28 7.39 -1.19
C TYR A 8 -5.13 6.51 -2.11
N ARG A 9 -5.96 7.12 -2.97
CA ARG A 9 -6.85 6.41 -3.88
C ARG A 9 -6.09 5.52 -4.86
N GLU A 10 -4.97 6.00 -5.38
CA GLU A 10 -4.10 5.21 -6.27
C GLU A 10 -3.41 4.07 -5.53
N VAL A 11 -2.84 4.34 -4.34
CA VAL A 11 -2.19 3.31 -3.52
C VAL A 11 -3.19 2.24 -3.11
N LYS A 12 -4.38 2.63 -2.66
CA LYS A 12 -5.49 1.72 -2.35
C LYS A 12 -5.80 0.80 -3.53
N ARG A 13 -6.05 1.37 -4.72
CA ARG A 13 -6.42 0.59 -5.91
C ARG A 13 -5.32 -0.42 -6.29
N LYS A 14 -4.05 -0.02 -6.21
CA LYS A 14 -2.93 -0.92 -6.49
C LYS A 14 -2.82 -2.03 -5.45
N LEU A 15 -2.92 -1.71 -4.17
CA LEU A 15 -2.93 -2.71 -3.09
C LEU A 15 -4.08 -3.72 -3.26
N GLU A 16 -5.28 -3.26 -3.62
CA GLU A 16 -6.43 -4.13 -3.90
C GLU A 16 -6.16 -5.10 -5.06
N ARG A 17 -5.47 -4.65 -6.13
CA ARG A 17 -5.04 -5.53 -7.23
C ARG A 17 -4.00 -6.57 -6.80
N PHE A 18 -3.18 -6.25 -5.80
CA PHE A 18 -2.27 -7.22 -5.18
C PHE A 18 -2.97 -8.16 -4.18
N GLY A 19 -4.29 -8.05 -4.01
CA GLY A 19 -5.08 -8.89 -3.11
C GLY A 19 -5.09 -8.42 -1.65
N PHE A 20 -4.77 -7.14 -1.40
CA PHE A 20 -4.98 -6.55 -0.08
C PHE A 20 -6.41 -6.04 0.07
N GLU A 21 -6.98 -6.23 1.25
CA GLU A 21 -8.31 -5.77 1.60
C GLU A 21 -8.23 -4.74 2.73
N LYS A 22 -9.11 -3.74 2.70
CA LYS A 22 -9.25 -2.77 3.80
C LYS A 22 -9.84 -3.47 5.03
N ALA A 23 -9.09 -3.50 6.13
CA ALA A 23 -9.51 -4.14 7.37
C ALA A 23 -10.17 -3.16 8.36
N THR A 24 -9.50 -2.05 8.66
CA THR A 24 -9.99 -1.04 9.61
C THR A 24 -9.37 0.33 9.32
N GLN A 25 -9.89 1.36 9.94
CA GLN A 25 -9.41 2.74 9.80
C GLN A 25 -9.47 3.45 11.15
N LYS A 26 -8.40 4.16 11.50
CA LYS A 26 -8.35 5.06 12.66
C LYS A 26 -7.87 6.43 12.20
N GLY A 27 -8.78 7.40 12.17
CA GLY A 27 -8.53 8.70 11.56
C GLY A 27 -8.12 8.54 10.09
N SER A 28 -7.00 9.14 9.70
CA SER A 28 -6.44 9.02 8.36
C SER A 28 -5.66 7.72 8.12
N HIS A 29 -5.39 6.89 9.13
CA HIS A 29 -4.60 5.68 8.94
C HIS A 29 -5.50 4.49 8.62
N VAL A 30 -5.36 3.94 7.41
CA VAL A 30 -6.14 2.79 6.93
C VAL A 30 -5.28 1.54 6.95
N LYS A 31 -5.78 0.49 7.63
CA LYS A 31 -5.14 -0.83 7.67
C LYS A 31 -5.60 -1.66 6.49
N PHE A 32 -4.64 -2.18 5.73
CA PHE A 32 -4.83 -3.18 4.69
C PHE A 32 -4.23 -4.51 5.13
N ILE A 33 -4.90 -5.62 4.80
CA ILE A 33 -4.43 -6.97 5.09
C ILE A 33 -4.45 -7.84 3.84
N LYS A 34 -3.50 -8.75 3.70
CA LYS A 34 -3.49 -9.81 2.70
C LYS A 34 -3.14 -11.13 3.37
N ARG A 35 -4.01 -12.15 3.22
CA ARG A 35 -3.73 -13.50 3.71
C ARG A 35 -2.84 -14.22 2.70
N ILE A 36 -1.79 -14.88 3.19
CA ILE A 36 -0.84 -15.69 2.43
C ILE A 36 -0.58 -16.99 3.19
N GLU A 37 0.05 -17.98 2.57
CA GLU A 37 0.32 -19.28 3.21
C GLU A 37 1.15 -19.14 4.51
N SER A 38 2.10 -18.20 4.53
CA SER A 38 2.96 -17.95 5.69
C SER A 38 2.34 -17.01 6.74
N GLY A 39 1.06 -16.65 6.63
CA GLY A 39 0.37 -15.78 7.60
C GLY A 39 -0.38 -14.60 6.96
N THR A 40 -0.40 -13.45 7.64
CA THR A 40 -1.10 -12.25 7.17
C THR A 40 -0.15 -11.08 7.05
N LEU A 41 -0.06 -10.49 5.85
CA LEU A 41 0.61 -9.22 5.64
C LEU A 41 -0.30 -8.08 6.09
N THR A 42 0.27 -7.09 6.77
CA THR A 42 -0.46 -5.90 7.24
C THR A 42 0.30 -4.66 6.82
N VAL A 43 -0.42 -3.69 6.26
CA VAL A 43 0.14 -2.41 5.80
C VAL A 43 -0.75 -1.27 6.27
N ILE A 44 -0.15 -0.18 6.71
CA ILE A 44 -0.87 1.04 7.10
C ILE A 44 -0.64 2.11 6.03
N VAL A 45 -1.73 2.62 5.47
CA VAL A 45 -1.72 3.65 4.43
C VAL A 45 -2.41 4.92 4.95
N PRO A 46 -1.74 6.08 4.96
CA PRO A 46 -2.40 7.34 5.28
C PRO A 46 -3.34 7.78 4.14
N ASP A 47 -4.57 8.12 4.48
CA ASP A 47 -5.62 8.64 3.59
C ASP A 47 -5.40 10.12 3.31
N HIS A 48 -4.31 10.41 2.60
CA HIS A 48 -3.90 11.76 2.21
C HIS A 48 -4.01 11.93 0.69
N LYS A 49 -4.12 13.19 0.25
CA LYS A 49 -4.11 13.54 -1.19
C LYS A 49 -2.80 13.15 -1.87
N GLU A 50 -1.71 13.14 -1.10
CA GLU A 50 -0.38 12.79 -1.56
C GLU A 50 0.35 12.01 -0.46
N ILE A 51 0.88 10.85 -0.81
CA ILE A 51 1.70 10.00 0.04
C ILE A 51 3.15 10.21 -0.37
N ALA A 52 3.96 10.69 0.58
CA ALA A 52 5.38 10.91 0.36
C ALA A 52 6.09 9.64 -0.10
N ILE A 53 7.09 9.79 -0.97
CA ILE A 53 7.84 8.66 -1.56
C ILE A 53 8.44 7.75 -0.47
N GLY A 54 8.97 8.32 0.61
CA GLY A 54 9.51 7.54 1.74
C GLY A 54 8.45 6.66 2.40
N THR A 55 7.24 7.19 2.59
CA THR A 55 6.10 6.43 3.11
C THR A 55 5.67 5.35 2.14
N LEU A 56 5.59 5.66 0.84
CA LEU A 56 5.26 4.68 -0.19
C LEU A 56 6.28 3.52 -0.22
N ARG A 57 7.59 3.80 -0.13
CA ARG A 57 8.62 2.76 -0.01
C ARG A 57 8.43 1.88 1.24
N SER A 58 8.06 2.48 2.36
CA SER A 58 7.79 1.73 3.60
C SER A 58 6.57 0.81 3.45
N ILE A 59 5.51 1.30 2.82
CA ILE A 59 4.30 0.55 2.48
C ILE A 59 4.66 -0.66 1.60
N LEU A 60 5.40 -0.46 0.51
CA LEU A 60 5.81 -1.54 -0.40
C LEU A 60 6.67 -2.60 0.28
N ARG A 61 7.62 -2.17 1.12
CA ARG A 61 8.44 -3.09 1.93
C ARG A 61 7.59 -3.95 2.87
N GLN A 62 6.63 -3.36 3.57
CA GLN A 62 5.70 -4.09 4.45
C GLN A 62 4.77 -5.01 3.66
N ALA A 63 4.37 -4.59 2.46
CA ALA A 63 3.52 -5.35 1.55
C ALA A 63 4.26 -6.50 0.85
N ARG A 64 5.60 -6.53 0.92
CA ARG A 64 6.47 -7.42 0.14
C ARG A 64 6.22 -7.32 -1.37
N ILE A 65 6.05 -6.09 -1.86
CA ILE A 65 5.87 -5.78 -3.28
C ILE A 65 7.13 -5.03 -3.73
N SER A 66 7.74 -5.45 -4.84
CA SER A 66 8.87 -4.73 -5.42
C SER A 66 8.41 -3.40 -6.03
N LEU A 67 9.35 -2.48 -6.28
CA LEU A 67 8.97 -1.24 -6.95
C LEU A 67 8.52 -1.52 -8.38
N GLU A 68 9.19 -2.45 -9.05
CA GLU A 68 8.94 -2.84 -10.42
C GLU A 68 7.52 -3.40 -10.57
N GLU A 69 7.13 -4.38 -9.73
CA GLU A 69 5.77 -4.94 -9.70
C GLU A 69 4.72 -3.84 -9.47
N PHE A 70 5.02 -2.90 -8.57
CA PHE A 70 4.11 -1.82 -8.26
C PHE A 70 3.94 -0.83 -9.42
N GLU A 71 4.98 -0.58 -10.23
CA GLU A 71 4.93 0.30 -11.40
C GLU A 71 4.16 -0.31 -12.58
N GLU A 72 4.14 -1.63 -12.73
CA GLU A 72 3.47 -2.35 -13.83
C GLU A 72 1.92 -2.33 -13.78
N LEU A 73 1.31 -1.87 -12.67
CA LEU A 73 -0.15 -1.75 -12.48
C LEU A 73 -0.71 -0.34 -12.70
#